data_AF-A0A498GQY5-F1
#
_entry.id   AF-A0A498GQY5-F1
#
_cell.length_a   1.000
_cell.length_b   1.000
_cell.length_c   1.000
_cell.angle_alpha   90.00
_cell.angle_beta   90.00
_cell.angle_gamma   90.00
#
_symmetry.space_group_name_H-M   'P 1'
#
loop_
_entity.id
_entity.type
_entity.pdbx_description
1 polymer ?
#
loop_
_entity_poly.entity_id
_entity_poly.type
_entity_poly.pdbx_seq_one_letter_code
_entity_poly.pdbx_strand_id
1 'polypeptide(L)'
;MLLIFAAIFLISPFRGRWFCGNLCPRGSFVDFWVSKISRKKKIPDTVRSLWVRVPVFFLLMGFMGYRIANILGSLNTFEKIGMVFVTMCLVTTAIAFLLGTYLSPRTWCSFCPMGTAQRLIGGKRYPLKLTKEKCINCGKCDKVCPMQLKVREEGKKPDCIKCGRCVNACPKNALQF
;
A
#
# COMPACT_ATOMS: atom_id res chain seq x y z
N MET A 1 1.89 18.44 12.15
CA MET A 1 1.58 17.50 11.02
C MET A 1 2.76 17.30 10.09
N LEU A 2 3.42 18.36 9.60
CA LEU A 2 4.60 18.30 8.71
C LEU A 2 5.77 17.42 9.22
N LEU A 3 6.13 17.52 10.50
CA LEU A 3 7.23 16.72 11.10
C LEU A 3 6.95 15.21 11.07
N ILE A 4 5.70 14.80 11.25
CA ILE A 4 5.29 13.39 11.22
C ILE A 4 5.40 12.85 9.79
N PHE A 5 4.92 13.61 8.80
CA PHE A 5 5.04 13.23 7.39
C PHE A 5 6.50 13.19 6.92
N ALA A 6 7.34 14.13 7.36
CA ALA A 6 8.78 14.15 7.06
C ALA A 6 9.51 12.94 7.67
N ALA A 7 9.23 12.61 8.95
CA ALA A 7 9.80 11.43 9.60
C ALA A 7 9.40 10.13 8.88
N ILE A 8 8.13 10.00 8.46
CA ILE A 8 7.66 8.85 7.69
C ILE A 8 8.38 8.75 6.34
N PHE A 9 8.59 9.88 5.65
CA PHE A 9 9.31 9.92 4.38
C PHE A 9 10.80 9.55 4.54
N LEU A 10 11.43 9.97 5.64
CA LEU A 10 12.83 9.66 5.99
C LEU A 10 13.03 8.18 6.37
N ILE A 11 12.03 7.52 6.97
CA ILE A 11 12.11 6.08 7.30
C ILE A 11 11.84 5.21 6.05
N SER A 12 11.12 5.75 5.08
CA SER A 12 10.76 5.06 3.84
C SER A 12 11.94 4.52 2.99
N PRO A 13 13.08 5.22 2.83
CA PRO A 13 14.23 4.67 2.12
C PRO A 13 14.88 3.46 2.84
N PHE A 14 14.83 3.42 4.17
CA PHE A 14 15.47 2.35 4.95
C PHE A 14 14.58 1.11 5.06
N ARG A 15 13.29 1.28 5.38
CA ARG A 15 12.35 0.17 5.59
C ARG A 15 11.40 -0.12 4.43
N GLY A 16 11.55 0.57 3.29
CA GLY A 16 10.72 0.35 2.10
C GLY A 16 9.23 0.55 2.38
N ARG A 17 8.37 -0.31 1.83
CA ARG A 17 6.90 -0.25 1.97
C ARG A 17 6.34 -0.62 3.36
N TRP A 18 7.15 -0.64 4.42
CA TRP A 18 6.73 -1.01 5.78
C TRP A 18 5.63 -0.10 6.34
N PHE A 19 5.67 1.20 6.01
CA PHE A 19 4.63 2.17 6.41
C PHE A 19 3.22 1.77 5.95
N CYS A 20 3.09 1.32 4.69
CA CYS A 20 1.82 0.86 4.14
C CYS A 20 1.19 -0.29 4.94
N GLY A 21 2.03 -1.14 5.55
CA GLY A 21 1.60 -2.31 6.31
C GLY A 21 1.28 -2.03 7.78
N ASN A 22 2.00 -1.11 8.42
CA ASN A 22 1.98 -0.98 9.89
C ASN A 22 1.42 0.35 10.39
N LEU A 23 1.60 1.45 9.64
CA LEU A 23 1.23 2.80 10.11
C LEU A 23 0.18 3.50 9.24
N CYS A 24 -0.11 3.01 8.03
CA CYS A 24 -1.03 3.69 7.13
C CYS A 24 -2.47 3.68 7.70
N PRO A 25 -3.02 4.84 8.13
CA PRO A 25 -4.31 4.90 8.83
C PRO A 25 -5.45 4.46 7.90
N ARG A 26 -5.41 4.88 6.63
CA ARG A 26 -6.37 4.45 5.59
C ARG A 26 -6.33 2.92 5.38
N GLY A 27 -5.14 2.33 5.36
CA GLY A 27 -4.99 0.89 5.16
C GLY A 27 -5.56 0.10 6.35
N SER A 28 -5.28 0.54 7.57
CA SER A 28 -5.83 -0.06 8.79
C SER A 28 -7.34 0.11 8.90
N PHE A 29 -7.88 1.26 8.49
CA PHE A 29 -9.32 1.52 8.48
C PHE A 29 -10.08 0.55 7.54
N VAL A 30 -9.57 0.38 6.32
CA VAL A 30 -10.16 -0.55 5.34
C VAL A 30 -9.96 -2.01 5.77
N ASP A 31 -8.82 -2.37 6.38
CA ASP A 31 -8.67 -3.72 6.96
C ASP A 31 -9.68 -3.97 8.10
N PHE A 32 -9.91 -3.02 9.00
CA PHE A 32 -10.81 -3.23 10.14
C PHE A 32 -12.28 -3.35 9.70
N TRP A 33 -12.75 -2.43 8.85
CA TRP A 33 -14.15 -2.36 8.48
C TRP A 33 -14.48 -3.26 7.29
N VAL A 34 -13.67 -3.20 6.23
CA VAL A 34 -13.96 -3.88 4.96
C VAL A 34 -13.54 -5.34 4.98
N SER A 35 -12.62 -5.78 5.84
CA SER A 35 -12.29 -7.22 5.93
C SER A 35 -13.47 -8.09 6.39
N LYS A 36 -14.42 -7.50 7.13
CA LYS A 36 -15.63 -8.19 7.62
C LYS A 36 -16.69 -8.37 6.52
N ILE A 37 -16.70 -7.51 5.50
CA ILE A 37 -17.71 -7.49 4.43
C ILE A 37 -17.17 -7.88 3.05
N SER A 38 -15.85 -7.88 2.87
CA SER A 38 -15.20 -8.12 1.57
C SER A 38 -15.38 -9.56 1.10
N ARG A 39 -15.61 -9.72 -0.21
CA ARG A 39 -15.69 -11.03 -0.88
C ARG A 39 -14.32 -11.74 -1.02
N LYS A 40 -13.24 -11.13 -0.53
CA LYS A 40 -11.84 -11.66 -0.55
C LYS A 40 -11.44 -12.23 -1.92
N LYS A 41 -11.89 -11.61 -3.00
CA LYS A 41 -11.59 -12.03 -4.38
C LYS A 41 -10.12 -11.71 -4.69
N LYS A 42 -9.55 -12.45 -5.66
CA LYS A 42 -8.15 -12.23 -6.07
C LYS A 42 -7.99 -10.83 -6.70
N ILE A 43 -6.93 -10.11 -6.33
CA ILE A 43 -6.52 -8.85 -6.94
C ILE A 43 -6.08 -9.18 -8.38
N PRO A 44 -6.73 -8.62 -9.42
CA PRO A 44 -6.34 -8.90 -10.80
C PRO A 44 -4.92 -8.38 -11.07
N ASP A 45 -4.12 -9.13 -11.82
CA ASP A 45 -2.73 -8.74 -12.07
C ASP A 45 -2.63 -7.43 -12.87
N THR A 46 -3.67 -7.07 -13.62
CA THR A 46 -3.82 -5.79 -14.32
C THR A 46 -3.70 -4.59 -13.38
N VAL A 47 -4.33 -4.61 -12.19
CA VAL A 47 -4.25 -3.48 -11.23
C VAL A 47 -2.91 -3.42 -10.48
N ARG A 48 -2.10 -4.48 -10.58
CA ARG A 48 -0.73 -4.49 -10.07
C ARG A 48 0.28 -4.05 -11.12
N SER A 49 -0.09 -4.15 -12.40
CA SER A 49 0.76 -3.78 -13.52
C SER A 49 1.22 -2.32 -13.41
N LEU A 50 2.46 -2.06 -13.84
CA LEU A 50 2.98 -0.71 -13.98
C LEU A 50 2.12 0.13 -14.92
N TRP A 51 1.47 -0.52 -15.90
CA TRP A 51 0.64 0.14 -16.90
C TRP A 51 -0.61 0.83 -16.33
N VAL A 52 -1.21 0.30 -15.25
CA VAL A 52 -2.31 0.97 -14.54
C VAL A 52 -1.77 1.91 -13.46
N ARG A 53 -0.65 1.53 -12.84
CA ARG A 53 -0.07 2.26 -11.70
C ARG A 53 0.50 3.63 -12.08
N VAL A 54 1.22 3.70 -13.19
CA VAL A 54 1.86 4.92 -13.70
C VAL A 54 0.83 5.99 -14.08
N PRO A 55 -0.19 5.72 -14.92
CA PRO A 55 -1.18 6.74 -15.26
C PRO A 55 -2.00 7.17 -14.05
N VAL A 56 -2.36 6.26 -13.13
CA VAL A 56 -3.06 6.65 -11.88
C VAL A 56 -2.19 7.54 -11.00
N PHE A 57 -0.88 7.28 -10.92
CA PHE A 57 0.06 8.14 -10.20
C PHE A 57 0.10 9.55 -10.80
N PHE A 58 0.30 9.65 -12.12
CA PHE A 58 0.35 10.95 -12.81
C PHE A 58 -0.99 11.68 -12.79
N LEU A 59 -2.11 10.97 -12.91
CA LEU A 59 -3.45 11.54 -12.84
C LEU A 59 -3.72 12.15 -11.45
N LEU A 60 -3.43 11.41 -10.38
CA LEU A 60 -3.68 11.90 -9.01
C LEU A 60 -2.72 13.01 -8.61
N MET A 61 -1.41 12.89 -8.93
CA MET A 61 -0.45 13.97 -8.68
C MET A 61 -0.73 15.20 -9.55
N GLY A 62 -1.11 15.00 -10.81
CA GLY A 62 -1.47 16.06 -11.75
C GLY A 62 -2.74 16.79 -11.31
N PHE A 63 -3.78 16.07 -10.86
CA PHE A 63 -4.99 16.67 -10.32
C PHE A 63 -4.70 17.50 -9.06
N MET A 64 -3.86 16.97 -8.16
CA MET A 64 -3.42 17.72 -6.97
C MET A 64 -2.63 18.97 -7.36
N GLY A 65 -1.68 18.87 -8.28
CA GLY A 65 -0.90 19.99 -8.79
C GLY A 65 -1.78 21.05 -9.45
N TYR A 66 -2.76 20.65 -10.25
CA TYR A 66 -3.74 21.53 -10.88
C TYR A 66 -4.58 22.28 -9.84
N ARG A 67 -5.11 21.58 -8.83
CA ARG A 67 -5.88 22.22 -7.75
C ARG A 67 -5.03 23.24 -6.99
N ILE A 68 -3.76 22.93 -6.71
CA ILE A 68 -2.83 23.86 -6.04
C ILE A 68 -2.50 25.06 -6.93
N ALA A 69 -2.25 24.86 -8.23
CA ALA A 69 -1.95 25.94 -9.17
C ALA A 69 -3.11 26.95 -9.29
N ASN A 70 -4.35 26.48 -9.28
CA ASN A 70 -5.53 27.36 -9.28
C ASN A 70 -5.74 28.15 -7.97
N ILE A 71 -5.03 27.79 -6.89
CA ILE A 71 -5.12 28.44 -5.58
C ILE A 71 -3.90 29.37 -5.34
N LEU A 72 -2.84 29.20 -6.13
CA LEU A 72 -1.57 29.92 -6.01
C LEU A 72 -1.78 31.40 -6.39
N GLY A 73 -1.98 32.26 -5.38
CA GLY A 73 -2.27 33.69 -5.55
C GLY A 73 -3.36 34.26 -4.61
N SER A 74 -4.02 33.42 -3.82
CA SER A 74 -5.06 33.84 -2.85
C SER A 74 -4.46 34.02 -1.43
N LEU A 75 -4.77 35.11 -0.72
CA LEU A 75 -4.32 35.38 0.66
C LEU A 75 -4.68 34.25 1.67
N ASN A 76 -5.67 33.40 1.34
CA ASN A 76 -6.09 32.22 2.12
C ASN A 76 -5.52 30.88 1.60
N THR A 77 -4.27 30.86 1.15
CA THR A 77 -3.66 29.68 0.50
C THR A 77 -3.61 28.45 1.42
N PHE A 78 -3.30 28.62 2.72
CA PHE A 78 -3.14 27.50 3.65
C PHE A 78 -4.44 26.71 3.91
N GLU A 79 -5.55 27.40 4.17
CA GLU A 79 -6.86 26.79 4.39
C GLU A 79 -7.37 26.03 3.16
N LYS A 80 -7.21 26.63 1.97
CA LYS A 80 -7.63 26.02 0.71
C LYS A 80 -6.78 24.79 0.37
N ILE A 81 -5.48 24.78 0.67
CA ILE A 81 -4.62 23.59 0.53
C ILE A 81 -5.10 22.47 1.45
N GLY A 82 -5.46 22.79 2.69
CA GLY A 82 -6.03 21.83 3.65
C GLY A 82 -7.30 21.16 3.10
N MET A 83 -8.24 21.96 2.59
CA MET A 83 -9.48 21.44 1.97
C MET A 83 -9.21 20.54 0.75
N VAL A 84 -8.22 20.86 -0.09
CA VAL A 84 -7.83 20.01 -1.21
C VAL A 84 -7.31 18.66 -0.72
N PHE A 85 -6.46 18.64 0.31
CA PHE A 85 -5.94 17.41 0.88
C PHE A 85 -7.06 16.54 1.50
N VAL A 86 -7.95 17.14 2.28
CA VAL A 86 -9.10 16.43 2.88
C VAL A 86 -10.02 15.86 1.81
N THR A 87 -10.36 16.65 0.79
CA THR A 87 -11.22 16.21 -0.33
C THR A 87 -10.57 15.03 -1.07
N MET A 88 -9.28 15.10 -1.36
CA MET A 88 -8.53 14.00 -1.96
C MET A 88 -8.51 12.75 -1.08
N CYS A 89 -8.27 12.92 0.22
CA CYS A 89 -8.32 11.81 1.17
C CYS A 89 -9.71 11.16 1.23
N LEU A 90 -10.79 11.93 1.23
CA LEU A 90 -12.16 11.43 1.22
C LEU A 90 -12.48 10.68 -0.07
N VAL A 91 -12.24 11.29 -1.23
CA VAL A 91 -12.50 10.66 -2.54
C VAL A 91 -11.71 9.37 -2.71
N THR A 92 -10.41 9.40 -2.41
CA THR A 92 -9.57 8.19 -2.51
C THR A 92 -9.95 7.11 -1.49
N THR A 93 -10.45 7.49 -0.31
CA THR A 93 -10.95 6.53 0.68
C THR A 93 -12.27 5.91 0.24
N ALA A 94 -13.19 6.68 -0.35
CA ALA A 94 -14.42 6.16 -0.93
C ALA A 94 -14.13 5.14 -2.05
N ILE A 95 -13.19 5.45 -2.96
CA ILE A 95 -12.77 4.50 -4.00
C ILE A 95 -12.11 3.26 -3.38
N ALA A 96 -11.24 3.44 -2.38
CA ALA A 96 -10.61 2.32 -1.68
C ALA A 96 -11.63 1.41 -0.98
N PHE A 97 -12.69 1.99 -0.43
CA PHE A 97 -13.78 1.27 0.18
C PHE A 97 -14.55 0.44 -0.86
N LEU A 98 -15.00 1.06 -1.96
CA LEU A 98 -15.71 0.37 -3.05
C LEU A 98 -14.89 -0.79 -3.66
N LEU A 99 -13.60 -0.55 -3.90
CA LEU A 99 -12.71 -1.60 -4.40
C LEU A 99 -12.40 -2.65 -3.33
N GLY A 100 -12.38 -2.25 -2.06
CA GLY A 100 -12.18 -3.12 -0.92
C GLY A 100 -13.33 -4.12 -0.74
N THR A 101 -14.56 -3.65 -0.87
CA THR A 101 -15.78 -4.46 -0.73
C THR A 101 -15.92 -5.44 -1.89
N TYR A 102 -15.63 -5.01 -3.12
CA TYR A 102 -15.77 -5.86 -4.31
C TYR A 102 -14.61 -6.87 -4.48
N LEU A 103 -13.37 -6.46 -4.17
CA LEU A 103 -12.17 -7.29 -4.36
C LEU A 103 -11.54 -7.67 -3.03
N SER A 104 -10.63 -6.83 -2.53
CA SER A 104 -9.84 -7.10 -1.33
C SER A 104 -9.52 -5.80 -0.59
N PRO A 105 -9.44 -5.80 0.75
CA PRO A 105 -9.18 -4.59 1.54
C PRO A 105 -7.92 -3.81 1.13
N ARG A 106 -6.95 -4.47 0.49
CA ARG A 106 -5.67 -3.88 0.07
C ARG A 106 -5.54 -3.64 -1.43
N THR A 107 -6.62 -3.76 -2.20
CA THR A 107 -6.58 -3.48 -3.65
C THR A 107 -6.08 -2.05 -3.92
N TRP A 108 -6.55 -1.05 -3.16
CA TRP A 108 -6.07 0.34 -3.31
C TRP A 108 -4.56 0.48 -3.10
N CYS A 109 -3.98 -0.29 -2.17
CA CYS A 109 -2.55 -0.23 -1.87
C CYS A 109 -1.66 -0.69 -3.04
N SER A 110 -2.19 -1.42 -4.02
CA SER A 110 -1.39 -1.87 -5.17
C SER A 110 -1.05 -0.72 -6.12
N PHE A 111 -1.98 0.22 -6.32
CA PHE A 111 -1.83 1.34 -7.26
C PHE A 111 -1.78 2.72 -6.59
N CYS A 112 -1.95 2.80 -5.27
CA CYS A 112 -1.87 4.05 -4.51
C CYS A 112 -0.55 4.79 -4.78
N PRO A 113 -0.58 6.12 -5.01
CA PRO A 113 0.59 6.88 -5.44
C PRO A 113 1.74 6.86 -4.43
N MET A 114 1.43 6.96 -3.12
CA MET A 114 2.39 6.77 -2.05
C MET A 114 3.02 5.36 -2.09
N GLY A 115 2.19 4.32 -2.26
CA GLY A 115 2.69 2.95 -2.37
C GLY A 115 3.64 2.79 -3.58
N THR A 116 3.30 3.40 -4.71
CA THR A 116 4.12 3.40 -5.92
C THR A 116 5.47 4.08 -5.69
N ALA A 117 5.47 5.28 -5.09
CA ALA A 117 6.69 5.99 -4.75
C ALA A 117 7.59 5.14 -3.82
N GLN A 118 7.02 4.55 -2.76
CA GLN A 118 7.77 3.69 -1.83
C GLN A 118 8.28 2.40 -2.49
N ARG A 119 7.56 1.85 -3.47
CA ARG A 119 8.03 0.72 -4.28
C ARG A 119 9.28 1.10 -5.07
N LEU A 120 9.29 2.27 -5.70
CA LEU A 120 10.40 2.75 -6.51
C LEU A 120 11.63 3.05 -5.65
N ILE A 121 11.45 3.74 -4.53
CA ILE A 121 12.54 4.16 -3.65
C ILE A 121 13.11 2.98 -2.84
N GLY A 122 12.27 2.11 -2.30
CA GLY A 122 12.67 1.14 -1.27
C GLY A 122 12.12 -0.28 -1.43
N GLY A 123 11.52 -0.62 -2.57
CA GLY A 123 10.86 -1.92 -2.77
C GLY A 123 11.79 -3.14 -2.68
N LYS A 124 13.10 -2.97 -2.89
CA LYS A 124 14.10 -4.05 -2.82
C LYS A 124 14.76 -4.19 -1.45
N ARG A 125 14.55 -3.25 -0.52
CA ARG A 125 15.19 -3.25 0.81
C ARG A 125 14.48 -4.22 1.74
N TYR A 126 15.20 -4.83 2.69
CA TYR A 126 14.65 -5.74 3.72
C TYR A 126 13.64 -6.77 3.17
N PRO A 127 14.06 -7.61 2.19
CA PRO A 127 13.19 -8.60 1.58
C PRO A 127 12.91 -9.75 2.55
N LEU A 128 11.71 -10.30 2.48
CA LEU A 128 11.36 -11.53 3.18
C LEU A 128 12.22 -12.68 2.63
N LYS A 129 12.90 -13.40 3.52
CA LYS A 129 13.69 -14.59 3.21
C LYS A 129 12.89 -15.85 3.54
N LEU A 130 12.96 -16.83 2.65
CA LEU A 130 12.35 -18.14 2.81
C LEU A 130 13.46 -19.19 2.93
N THR A 131 13.51 -19.90 4.05
CA THR A 131 14.40 -21.04 4.23
C THR A 131 13.72 -22.29 3.64
N LYS A 132 14.17 -22.73 2.47
CA LYS A 132 13.59 -23.88 1.74
C LYS A 132 13.61 -25.16 2.58
N GLU A 133 14.67 -25.41 3.35
CA GLU A 133 14.83 -26.58 4.22
C GLU A 133 13.71 -26.73 5.26
N LYS A 134 13.20 -25.60 5.79
CA LYS A 134 12.14 -25.59 6.80
C LYS A 134 10.74 -25.50 6.18
N CYS A 135 10.63 -25.27 4.88
CA CYS A 135 9.37 -25.02 4.20
C CYS A 135 8.69 -26.33 3.77
N ILE A 136 7.54 -26.63 4.39
CA ILE A 136 6.70 -27.79 4.03
C ILE A 136 5.68 -27.51 2.92
N ASN A 137 5.86 -26.41 2.17
CA ASN A 137 5.00 -26.01 1.04
C ASN A 137 3.47 -25.94 1.32
N CYS A 138 3.05 -25.72 2.56
CA CYS A 138 1.63 -25.76 2.98
C CYS A 138 0.71 -24.66 2.40
N GLY A 139 1.27 -23.60 1.78
CA GLY A 139 0.51 -22.51 1.15
C GLY A 139 -0.21 -21.54 2.11
N LYS A 140 -0.09 -21.71 3.44
CA LYS A 140 -0.73 -20.80 4.43
C LYS A 140 -0.23 -19.35 4.26
N CYS A 141 1.06 -19.15 4.03
CA CYS A 141 1.65 -17.82 3.86
C CYS A 141 1.06 -17.02 2.68
N ASP A 142 0.71 -17.68 1.57
CA ASP A 142 0.07 -17.05 0.41
C ASP A 142 -1.37 -16.63 0.74
N LYS A 143 -2.09 -17.46 1.51
CA LYS A 143 -3.49 -17.19 1.92
C LYS A 143 -3.61 -16.03 2.89
N VAL A 144 -2.67 -15.88 3.83
CA VAL A 144 -2.71 -14.79 4.82
C VAL A 144 -2.17 -13.46 4.28
N CYS A 145 -1.49 -13.49 3.12
CA CYS A 145 -0.89 -12.30 2.55
C CYS A 145 -1.99 -11.30 2.14
N PRO A 146 -2.07 -10.11 2.76
CA PRO A 146 -3.15 -9.16 2.44
C PRO A 146 -2.96 -8.55 1.05
N MET A 147 -1.72 -8.52 0.56
CA MET A 147 -1.38 -8.14 -0.81
C MET A 147 -1.54 -9.30 -1.79
N GLN A 148 -1.94 -10.50 -1.34
CA GLN A 148 -2.11 -11.73 -2.14
C GLN A 148 -0.90 -12.03 -3.05
N LEU A 149 0.29 -11.86 -2.50
CA LEU A 149 1.54 -12.18 -3.18
C LEU A 149 1.82 -13.67 -2.99
N LYS A 150 2.41 -14.31 -4.00
CA LYS A 150 2.91 -15.69 -3.90
C LYS A 150 4.19 -15.70 -3.07
N VAL A 151 4.09 -15.77 -1.75
CA VAL A 151 5.21 -15.65 -0.80
C VAL A 151 6.24 -16.77 -0.99
N ARG A 152 5.79 -17.95 -1.43
CA ARG A 152 6.64 -19.14 -1.64
C ARG A 152 7.58 -19.07 -2.83
N GLU A 153 7.23 -18.30 -3.86
CA GLU A 153 8.09 -18.17 -5.05
C GLU A 153 9.30 -17.30 -4.74
N GLU A 154 10.49 -17.78 -5.12
CA GLU A 154 11.73 -17.02 -5.02
C GLU A 154 11.67 -15.73 -5.84
N GLY A 155 12.40 -14.73 -5.36
CA GLY A 155 12.47 -13.43 -6.01
C GLY A 155 11.99 -12.30 -5.11
N LYS A 156 12.55 -11.11 -5.37
CA LYS A 156 12.20 -9.89 -4.65
C LYS A 156 10.78 -9.49 -5.03
N LYS A 157 9.91 -9.34 -4.03
CA LYS A 157 8.52 -8.89 -4.22
C LYS A 157 8.41 -7.43 -3.79
N PRO A 158 8.56 -6.47 -4.73
CA PRO A 158 8.60 -5.05 -4.40
C PRO A 158 7.22 -4.51 -3.96
N ASP A 159 6.15 -5.31 -4.13
CA ASP A 159 4.82 -5.04 -3.59
C ASP A 159 4.61 -5.52 -2.15
N CYS A 160 5.61 -6.16 -1.52
CA CYS A 160 5.53 -6.58 -0.13
C CYS A 160 5.49 -5.36 0.82
N ILE A 161 4.42 -5.26 1.62
CA ILE A 161 4.24 -4.21 2.64
C ILE A 161 4.87 -4.54 3.99
N LYS A 162 5.57 -5.68 4.10
CA LYS A 162 6.31 -6.10 5.30
C LYS A 162 5.47 -6.06 6.58
N CYS A 163 4.26 -6.60 6.51
CA CYS A 163 3.29 -6.62 7.61
C CYS A 163 3.46 -7.79 8.59
N GLY A 164 4.42 -8.69 8.41
CA GLY A 164 4.65 -9.79 9.36
C GLY A 164 3.66 -10.97 9.31
N ARG A 165 2.47 -10.81 8.73
CA ARG A 165 1.40 -11.84 8.79
C ARG A 165 1.84 -13.23 8.31
N CYS A 166 2.65 -13.31 7.26
CA CYS A 166 3.15 -14.57 6.73
C CYS A 166 4.16 -15.28 7.65
N VAL A 167 4.96 -14.51 8.41
CA VAL A 167 5.91 -15.05 9.39
C VAL A 167 5.13 -15.66 10.56
N ASN A 168 4.17 -14.91 11.11
CA ASN A 168 3.34 -15.36 12.24
C ASN A 168 2.46 -16.57 11.90
N ALA A 169 2.01 -16.69 10.66
CA ALA A 169 1.17 -17.81 10.23
C ALA A 169 1.98 -19.08 9.86
N CYS A 170 3.31 -19.00 9.81
CA CYS A 170 4.15 -20.11 9.38
C CYS A 170 4.32 -21.14 10.52
N PRO A 171 3.84 -22.39 10.40
CA PRO A 171 3.93 -23.38 11.46
C PRO A 171 5.36 -23.89 11.72
N LYS A 172 6.29 -23.67 10.78
CA LYS A 172 7.69 -24.14 10.85
C LYS A 172 8.70 -22.99 10.93
N ASN A 173 8.23 -21.74 11.13
CA ASN A 173 9.09 -20.56 11.20
C ASN A 173 10.11 -20.45 10.04
N ALA A 174 9.70 -20.85 8.84
CA ALA A 174 10.54 -20.88 7.64
C ALA A 174 10.71 -19.50 6.96
N LEU A 175 10.02 -18.48 7.48
CA LEU A 175 9.97 -17.12 6.90
C LEU A 175 10.53 -16.11 7.90
N GLN A 176 11.44 -15.25 7.46
CA GLN A 176 12.08 -14.20 8.28
C GLN A 176 12.31 -12.93 7.46
N PHE A 177 12.37 -11.76 8.11
CA PHE A 177 12.67 -10.46 7.48
C PHE A 177 14.12 -10.05 7.68
#